data_AF-A0A954KJN1-F1
#
_entry.id   AF-A0A954KJN1-F1
#
_cell.length_a   1.000
_cell.length_b   1.000
_cell.length_c   1.000
_cell.angle_alpha   90.00
_cell.angle_beta   90.00
_cell.angle_gamma   90.00
#
_symmetry.space_group_name_H-M   'P 1'
#
loop_
_entity.id
_entity.type
_entity.pdbx_description
1 polymer ?
#
loop_
_entity_poly.entity_id
_entity_poly.type
_entity_poly.pdbx_seq_one_letter_code
_entity_poly.pdbx_strand_id
1 'polypeptide(L)'
;MANSSLSGNSRNAGAYSAKYSGIINYGSANLVNTTIADGYSVFGHVGFSNKSGATATLTHTTISRNQSLRGQGGGVRNESGATLTLVNSLVTGNYDELPFGGGQTPTDLTNAGTLNLVGGNVVGDEFSVDGVVQSSGFDVSDVITGPATDNGGLVQTVKLTGNLSNPALEAATVLTETAVGLDVDGDGTIESTPISVDARGFNRDVDIDRSGTTPDLGAFELQDLPPAFLGALSDGIETVALLENTATTTDSPVGTLVFNVDANDGDGGATDTGLTYAFVSGNTDPDGDGTFAFAIDSLTGEITVQDEDDLNLHRQSSFTLTVSATDGGLDHTTSTATVIVDIADVSETYIVTTNTLEAYDGGTLEEETADGNGLSLSEAIALANAGSAADLVEFDASLLGSTLQLTGTRMTISNDLTIDGDIDNDGRADITIDGAQSIYATRQHFDVAAGATTLYGLNLTRGRAQSNNTGGIDVRSGATLNFVNSRLTDGFSYSGVAGIDNAGTLNIRNSQINDHFNYVGATAQGTAGIRNRAGATLNMANSSLSGNSRNAGAYSAKYSGIINY
;
A
#
# COMPACT_ATOMS: atom_id res chain seq x y z
N MET A 1 -26.91 31.78 8.66
CA MET A 1 -25.93 32.71 8.07
C MET A 1 -24.65 31.91 7.88
N ALA A 2 -23.96 32.13 6.78
CA ALA A 2 -22.70 31.45 6.48
C ALA A 2 -21.75 32.51 5.93
N ASN A 3 -20.48 32.51 6.34
CA ASN A 3 -19.44 33.39 5.80
C ASN A 3 -19.85 34.87 5.82
N SER A 4 -20.35 35.34 6.97
CA SER A 4 -21.01 36.65 7.07
C SER A 4 -20.46 37.45 8.24
N SER A 5 -20.35 38.78 8.09
CA SER A 5 -20.05 39.68 9.20
C SER A 5 -21.27 40.55 9.56
N LEU A 6 -21.47 40.73 10.86
CA LEU A 6 -22.47 41.63 11.43
C LEU A 6 -21.77 42.53 12.46
N SER A 7 -21.02 43.52 11.96
CA SER A 7 -20.26 44.48 12.77
C SER A 7 -20.95 45.85 12.94
N GLY A 8 -20.61 46.60 13.98
CA GLY A 8 -20.94 48.04 14.12
C GLY A 8 -22.42 48.38 14.31
N ASN A 9 -23.30 47.38 14.41
CA ASN A 9 -24.74 47.57 14.51
C ASN A 9 -25.11 48.26 15.82
N SER A 10 -25.41 49.55 15.72
CA SER A 10 -25.56 50.44 16.85
C SER A 10 -26.98 50.98 16.95
N ARG A 11 -27.55 50.97 18.15
CA ARG A 11 -28.86 51.59 18.42
C ARG A 11 -28.82 52.55 19.59
N ASN A 12 -29.15 53.81 19.27
CA ASN A 12 -29.30 54.90 20.23
C ASN A 12 -30.76 55.37 20.24
N ALA A 13 -31.65 54.62 20.88
CA ALA A 13 -33.08 54.96 20.94
C ALA A 13 -33.44 55.57 22.31
N GLY A 14 -34.01 56.79 22.27
CA GLY A 14 -34.67 57.38 23.43
C GLY A 14 -35.95 56.61 23.78
N ALA A 15 -36.03 56.14 25.03
CA ALA A 15 -37.17 55.49 25.69
C ALA A 15 -37.49 54.02 25.30
N TYR A 16 -37.14 53.11 26.24
CA TYR A 16 -37.83 51.90 26.72
C TYR A 16 -38.47 50.85 25.78
N SER A 17 -38.56 51.00 24.45
CA SER A 17 -39.49 50.17 23.65
C SER A 17 -38.89 49.10 22.74
N ALA A 18 -37.60 49.12 22.41
CA ALA A 18 -37.01 48.00 21.65
C ALA A 18 -35.64 47.61 22.19
N LYS A 19 -35.35 46.30 22.17
CA LYS A 19 -34.49 45.63 23.15
C LYS A 19 -33.22 44.98 22.56
N TYR A 20 -32.89 45.16 21.28
CA TYR A 20 -31.81 44.38 20.64
C TYR A 20 -31.10 45.12 19.48
N SER A 21 -29.78 44.93 19.35
CA SER A 21 -28.95 45.46 18.24
C SER A 21 -28.06 44.41 17.56
N GLY A 22 -28.43 43.12 17.63
CA GLY A 22 -27.72 42.02 16.99
C GLY A 22 -28.70 40.97 16.45
N ILE A 23 -28.38 39.69 16.56
CA ILE A 23 -29.25 38.60 16.13
C ILE A 23 -30.21 38.19 17.25
N ILE A 24 -31.50 38.10 16.93
CA ILE A 24 -32.52 37.53 17.82
C ILE A 24 -33.12 36.30 17.14
N ASN A 25 -32.90 35.14 17.73
CA ASN A 25 -33.47 33.88 17.26
C ASN A 25 -34.73 33.52 18.06
N TYR A 26 -35.88 33.43 17.38
CA TYR A 26 -37.14 32.91 17.93
C TYR A 26 -37.48 31.48 17.46
N GLY A 27 -36.67 30.90 16.57
CA GLY A 27 -36.94 29.61 15.92
C GLY A 27 -35.68 28.76 15.84
N SER A 28 -35.20 28.47 14.63
CA SER A 28 -33.93 27.77 14.41
C SER A 28 -32.94 28.70 13.73
N ALA A 29 -31.71 28.76 14.26
CA ALA A 29 -30.61 29.51 13.67
C ALA A 29 -29.40 28.59 13.46
N ASN A 30 -28.82 28.63 12.27
CA ASN A 30 -27.53 28.01 11.98
C ASN A 30 -26.58 29.10 11.48
N LEU A 31 -25.52 29.33 12.24
CA LEU A 31 -24.45 30.28 11.93
C LEU A 31 -23.18 29.47 11.70
N VAL A 32 -22.58 29.67 10.54
CA VAL A 32 -21.33 29.01 10.17
C VAL A 32 -20.37 30.13 9.75
N ASN A 33 -19.16 30.15 10.27
CA ASN A 33 -18.10 31.08 9.85
C ASN A 33 -18.60 32.53 9.85
N THR A 34 -19.15 32.96 10.99
CA THR A 34 -19.85 34.25 11.11
C THR A 34 -19.19 35.09 12.19
N THR A 35 -19.03 36.39 11.95
CA THR A 35 -18.57 37.35 12.96
C THR A 35 -19.71 38.27 13.38
N ILE A 36 -19.90 38.45 14.69
CA ILE A 36 -20.82 39.43 15.27
C ILE A 36 -20.01 40.29 16.24
N ALA A 37 -19.67 41.50 15.82
CA ALA A 37 -18.73 42.33 16.57
C ALA A 37 -19.18 43.79 16.70
N ASP A 38 -18.60 44.50 17.67
CA ASP A 38 -18.72 45.96 17.78
C ASP A 38 -20.14 46.52 17.79
N GLY A 39 -21.11 45.67 18.12
CA GLY A 39 -22.48 46.09 18.26
C GLY A 39 -22.61 46.99 19.48
N TYR A 40 -23.51 47.96 19.40
CA TYR A 40 -23.76 48.86 20.53
C TYR A 40 -25.25 49.05 20.78
N SER A 41 -25.66 48.99 22.05
CA SER A 41 -27.02 49.36 22.45
C SER A 41 -27.06 50.11 23.76
N VAL A 42 -27.83 51.21 23.77
CA VAL A 42 -28.13 51.94 25.00
C VAL A 42 -29.09 51.15 25.90
N PHE A 43 -30.00 50.37 25.31
CA PHE A 43 -31.02 49.58 26.01
C PHE A 43 -31.24 48.24 25.30
N GLY A 44 -30.91 47.12 25.95
CA GLY A 44 -31.17 45.78 25.42
C GLY A 44 -29.96 44.84 25.35
N HIS A 45 -30.09 43.72 24.67
CA HIS A 45 -28.98 42.77 24.41
C HIS A 45 -28.35 43.05 23.04
N VAL A 46 -27.04 42.90 22.93
CA VAL A 46 -26.27 43.02 21.68
C VAL A 46 -25.56 41.70 21.41
N GLY A 47 -25.09 41.43 20.20
CA GLY A 47 -24.51 40.12 19.86
C GLY A 47 -25.58 39.11 19.45
N PHE A 48 -25.67 37.97 20.13
CA PHE A 48 -26.60 36.88 19.78
C PHE A 48 -27.57 36.53 20.93
N SER A 49 -28.87 36.59 20.69
CA SER A 49 -29.90 36.20 21.66
C SER A 49 -30.75 35.04 21.15
N ASN A 50 -30.68 33.90 21.83
CA ASN A 50 -31.50 32.72 21.61
C ASN A 50 -32.70 32.73 22.57
N LYS A 51 -33.92 32.87 22.03
CA LYS A 51 -35.16 33.00 22.83
C LYS A 51 -35.71 31.65 23.28
N SER A 52 -36.57 31.69 24.30
CA SER A 52 -37.22 30.49 24.83
C SER A 52 -37.89 29.65 23.72
N GLY A 53 -37.59 28.34 23.69
CA GLY A 53 -38.07 27.40 22.67
C GLY A 53 -37.26 27.40 21.36
N ALA A 54 -36.26 28.27 21.23
CA ALA A 54 -35.43 28.36 20.04
C ALA A 54 -34.21 27.41 20.10
N THR A 55 -33.71 27.03 18.93
CA THR A 55 -32.51 26.20 18.74
C THR A 55 -31.48 26.95 17.91
N ALA A 56 -30.22 26.91 18.31
CA ALA A 56 -29.13 27.56 17.59
C ALA A 56 -27.88 26.68 17.56
N THR A 57 -27.24 26.60 16.40
CA THR A 57 -25.88 26.06 16.24
C THR A 57 -25.00 27.14 15.64
N LEU A 58 -23.90 27.46 16.33
CA LEU A 58 -22.89 28.41 15.92
C LEU A 58 -21.59 27.63 15.73
N THR A 59 -21.11 27.56 14.51
CA THR A 59 -19.90 26.83 14.10
C THR A 59 -18.88 27.84 13.58
N HIS A 60 -17.65 27.81 14.10
CA HIS A 60 -16.58 28.78 13.79
C HIS A 60 -17.09 30.23 13.85
N THR A 61 -17.87 30.55 14.89
CA THR A 61 -18.50 31.87 15.03
C THR A 61 -17.73 32.69 16.05
N THR A 62 -17.46 33.95 15.71
CA THR A 62 -16.82 34.91 16.60
C THR A 62 -17.84 35.94 17.07
N ILE A 63 -17.99 36.10 18.39
CA ILE A 63 -18.84 37.12 19.00
C ILE A 63 -18.00 37.91 19.99
N SER A 64 -17.66 39.16 19.64
CA SER A 64 -16.70 39.94 20.42
C SER A 64 -17.02 41.43 20.43
N ARG A 65 -16.52 42.15 21.45
CA ARG A 65 -16.61 43.62 21.56
C ARG A 65 -18.03 44.20 21.46
N ASN A 66 -19.06 43.38 21.66
CA ASN A 66 -20.42 43.85 21.68
C ASN A 66 -20.74 44.45 23.05
N GLN A 67 -21.38 45.62 23.03
CA GLN A 67 -21.54 46.47 24.19
C GLN A 67 -23.00 46.85 24.47
N SER A 68 -23.41 46.74 25.73
CA SER A 68 -24.70 47.23 26.20
C SER A 68 -24.56 48.16 27.42
N LEU A 69 -25.14 49.37 27.39
CA LEU A 69 -24.98 50.40 28.44
C LEU A 69 -25.92 50.27 29.66
N ARG A 70 -27.07 49.59 29.50
CA ARG A 70 -28.13 49.50 30.52
C ARG A 70 -28.96 48.21 30.35
N GLY A 71 -28.35 47.17 29.80
CA GLY A 71 -29.05 46.07 29.16
C GLY A 71 -28.80 44.69 29.76
N GLN A 72 -28.90 43.69 28.91
CA GLN A 72 -29.16 42.29 29.22
C GLN A 72 -27.97 41.37 28.87
N GLY A 73 -26.78 41.96 28.66
CA GLY A 73 -25.56 41.33 28.14
C GLY A 73 -25.13 41.87 26.75
N GLY A 74 -23.83 41.80 26.48
CA GLY A 74 -23.20 42.13 25.21
C GLY A 74 -22.91 40.92 24.31
N GLY A 75 -22.63 39.74 24.86
CA GLY A 75 -22.22 38.58 24.05
C GLY A 75 -23.39 37.71 23.61
N VAL A 76 -23.43 36.50 24.17
CA VAL A 76 -24.45 35.50 23.88
C VAL A 76 -25.43 35.39 25.05
N ARG A 77 -26.73 35.37 24.72
CA ARG A 77 -27.79 35.13 25.70
C ARG A 77 -28.65 33.96 25.26
N ASN A 78 -28.56 32.85 26.00
CA ASN A 78 -29.39 31.66 25.81
C ASN A 78 -30.46 31.58 26.90
N GLU A 79 -31.72 31.82 26.55
CA GLU A 79 -32.83 31.88 27.51
C GLU A 79 -33.31 30.49 27.98
N SER A 80 -34.08 30.46 29.06
CA SER A 80 -34.64 29.21 29.59
C SER A 80 -35.54 28.51 28.57
N GLY A 81 -35.31 27.21 28.38
CA GLY A 81 -36.00 26.39 27.37
C GLY A 81 -35.44 26.53 25.95
N ALA A 82 -34.33 27.24 25.76
CA ALA A 82 -33.60 27.31 24.49
C ALA A 82 -32.40 26.36 24.47
N THR A 83 -31.96 25.94 23.29
CA THR A 83 -30.76 25.12 23.09
C THR A 83 -29.77 25.84 22.20
N LEU A 84 -28.53 26.00 22.68
CA LEU A 84 -27.42 26.57 21.94
C LEU A 84 -26.27 25.56 21.88
N THR A 85 -25.75 25.33 20.68
CA THR A 85 -24.53 24.55 20.45
C THR A 85 -23.46 25.47 19.88
N LEU A 86 -22.31 25.55 20.54
CA LEU A 86 -21.11 26.21 20.05
C LEU A 86 -20.14 25.13 19.57
N VAL A 87 -19.66 25.27 18.34
CA VAL A 87 -18.66 24.38 17.73
C VAL A 87 -17.46 25.22 17.33
N ASN A 88 -16.28 24.94 17.90
CA ASN A 88 -15.03 25.65 17.58
C ASN A 88 -15.19 27.18 17.51
N SER A 89 -15.87 27.79 18.49
CA SER A 89 -16.32 29.17 18.45
C SER A 89 -15.71 30.04 19.56
N LEU A 90 -15.64 31.35 19.30
CA LEU A 90 -15.05 32.35 20.19
C LEU A 90 -16.11 33.35 20.66
N VAL A 91 -16.29 33.46 21.98
CA VAL A 91 -17.18 34.44 22.62
C VAL A 91 -16.42 35.12 23.75
N THR A 92 -15.76 36.24 23.46
CA THR A 92 -14.92 36.98 24.43
C THR A 92 -14.97 38.49 24.20
N GLY A 93 -14.64 39.27 25.23
CA GLY A 93 -14.53 40.72 25.14
C GLY A 93 -15.86 41.45 25.00
N ASN A 94 -16.99 40.81 25.31
CA ASN A 94 -18.31 41.42 25.31
C ASN A 94 -18.67 41.88 26.73
N TYR A 95 -19.27 43.06 26.86
CA TYR A 95 -19.48 43.66 28.18
C TYR A 95 -20.74 44.51 28.27
N ASP A 96 -21.25 44.60 29.50
CA ASP A 96 -22.21 45.62 29.91
C ASP A 96 -21.45 46.79 30.55
N GLU A 97 -21.81 48.03 30.20
CA GLU A 97 -21.33 49.23 30.89
C GLU A 97 -22.33 49.67 31.95
N LEU A 98 -21.85 50.01 33.15
CA LEU A 98 -22.71 50.55 34.20
C LEU A 98 -23.01 52.05 33.97
N PRO A 99 -24.25 52.52 34.19
CA PRO A 99 -24.59 53.93 34.05
C PRO A 99 -23.70 54.85 34.91
N PHE A 100 -23.37 56.02 34.38
CA PHE A 100 -22.66 57.11 35.11
C PHE A 100 -21.22 56.77 35.54
N GLY A 101 -20.49 55.99 34.73
CA GLY A 101 -19.05 55.76 34.93
C GLY A 101 -18.71 54.68 35.97
N GLY A 102 -19.61 53.72 36.18
CA GLY A 102 -19.48 52.67 37.20
C GLY A 102 -18.59 51.47 36.83
N GLY A 103 -17.95 51.47 35.66
CA GLY A 103 -17.11 50.35 35.18
C GLY A 103 -17.83 49.41 34.20
N GLN A 104 -17.06 48.47 33.62
CA GLN A 104 -17.52 47.44 32.69
C GLN A 104 -17.69 46.10 33.42
N THR A 105 -18.73 45.35 33.10
CA THR A 105 -18.95 43.98 33.57
C THR A 105 -18.90 43.02 32.37
N PRO A 106 -17.99 42.03 32.34
CA PRO A 106 -17.95 41.03 31.27
C PRO A 106 -19.27 40.27 31.16
N THR A 107 -19.77 40.11 29.94
CA THR A 107 -21.05 39.45 29.63
C THR A 107 -20.96 38.64 28.34
N ASP A 108 -19.93 37.82 28.24
CA ASP A 108 -19.67 36.97 27.08
C ASP A 108 -20.74 35.91 26.85
N LEU A 109 -21.13 35.18 27.88
CA LEU A 109 -22.23 34.22 27.77
C LEU A 109 -23.11 34.23 29.02
N THR A 110 -24.39 34.49 28.81
CA THR A 110 -25.44 34.26 29.80
C THR A 110 -26.29 33.09 29.36
N ASN A 111 -26.15 31.94 30.04
CA ASN A 111 -26.91 30.74 29.73
C ASN A 111 -27.91 30.38 30.85
N ALA A 112 -29.20 30.33 30.52
CA ALA A 112 -30.28 29.80 31.36
C ALA A 112 -31.00 28.60 30.72
N GLY A 113 -30.58 28.19 29.52
CA GLY A 113 -31.07 27.02 28.78
C GLY A 113 -30.01 25.92 28.67
N THR A 114 -30.11 25.09 27.64
CA THR A 114 -29.10 24.06 27.32
C THR A 114 -27.97 24.68 26.49
N LEU A 115 -26.74 24.54 26.96
CA LEU A 115 -25.52 24.91 26.25
C LEU A 115 -24.70 23.65 25.98
N ASN A 116 -24.39 23.40 24.72
CA ASN A 116 -23.46 22.37 24.29
C ASN A 116 -22.21 23.05 23.75
N LEU A 117 -21.03 22.67 24.24
CA LEU A 117 -19.74 23.08 23.69
C LEU A 117 -19.14 21.85 23.03
N VAL A 118 -18.81 21.94 21.76
CA VAL A 118 -18.25 20.85 20.95
C VAL A 118 -16.96 21.36 20.30
N GLY A 119 -15.88 20.59 20.41
CA GLY A 119 -14.53 21.05 20.05
C GLY A 119 -14.03 22.19 20.94
N GLY A 120 -12.98 22.88 20.50
CA GLY A 120 -12.30 23.93 21.26
C GLY A 120 -13.04 25.25 21.22
N ASN A 121 -13.70 25.64 22.32
CA ASN A 121 -14.43 26.89 22.46
C ASN A 121 -13.82 27.78 23.54
N VAL A 122 -13.74 29.09 23.29
CA VAL A 122 -13.34 30.08 24.29
C VAL A 122 -14.54 30.95 24.62
N VAL A 123 -14.98 30.93 25.88
CA VAL A 123 -16.16 31.68 26.35
C VAL A 123 -15.81 32.40 27.63
N GLY A 124 -15.88 33.74 27.65
CA GLY A 124 -15.65 34.52 28.87
C GLY A 124 -14.34 34.21 29.57
N ASP A 125 -13.27 34.09 28.78
CA ASP A 125 -11.91 33.77 29.23
C ASP A 125 -11.77 32.37 29.84
N GLU A 126 -12.68 31.46 29.48
CA GLU A 126 -12.63 30.02 29.80
C GLU A 126 -12.50 29.22 28.51
N PHE A 127 -11.43 28.44 28.38
CA PHE A 127 -11.24 27.53 27.26
C PHE A 127 -11.78 26.15 27.63
N SER A 128 -12.69 25.63 26.80
CA SER A 128 -13.34 24.34 26.99
C SER A 128 -13.29 23.50 25.72
N VAL A 129 -13.07 22.20 25.90
CA VAL A 129 -13.12 21.17 24.86
C VAL A 129 -14.23 20.20 25.20
N ASP A 130 -15.20 20.06 24.30
CA ASP A 130 -16.36 19.17 24.46
C ASP A 130 -17.09 19.34 25.81
N GLY A 131 -17.18 20.59 26.28
CA GLY A 131 -17.84 20.95 27.54
C GLY A 131 -16.99 20.73 28.80
N VAL A 132 -15.76 20.24 28.67
CA VAL A 132 -14.79 20.14 29.78
C VAL A 132 -13.90 21.38 29.75
N VAL A 133 -13.86 22.11 30.87
CA VAL A 133 -13.01 23.29 31.03
C VAL A 133 -11.55 22.84 31.14
N GLN A 134 -10.72 23.33 30.23
CA GLN A 134 -9.28 23.04 30.20
C GLN A 134 -8.46 24.15 30.88
N SER A 135 -8.92 25.40 30.78
CA SER A 135 -8.22 26.57 31.35
C SER A 135 -9.19 27.70 31.67
N SER A 136 -8.90 28.46 32.73
CA SER A 136 -9.67 29.63 33.16
C SER A 136 -8.77 30.86 33.33
N GLY A 137 -9.35 32.05 33.16
CA GLY A 137 -8.59 33.30 33.17
C GLY A 137 -7.76 33.49 31.90
N PHE A 138 -8.17 32.83 30.82
CA PHE A 138 -7.56 32.85 29.51
C PHE A 138 -7.81 34.20 28.84
N ASP A 139 -6.86 35.12 28.98
CA ASP A 139 -6.91 36.39 28.25
C ASP A 139 -6.70 36.14 26.74
N VAL A 140 -7.26 37.00 25.88
CA VAL A 140 -6.88 37.10 24.46
C VAL A 140 -5.35 37.31 24.34
N SER A 141 -4.71 37.84 25.38
CA SER A 141 -3.27 37.91 25.51
C SER A 141 -2.59 36.62 26.00
N ASP A 142 -3.29 35.76 26.74
CA ASP A 142 -2.78 34.42 26.99
C ASP A 142 -2.75 33.68 25.69
N VAL A 143 -3.73 33.94 24.80
CA VAL A 143 -3.74 33.88 23.32
C VAL A 143 -2.36 33.89 22.67
N ILE A 144 -1.28 34.36 23.30
CA ILE A 144 -0.01 34.77 22.71
C ILE A 144 1.15 33.82 23.09
N THR A 145 1.35 33.43 24.35
CA THR A 145 2.69 32.95 24.80
C THR A 145 2.77 31.50 25.33
N GLY A 146 1.74 30.67 25.12
CA GLY A 146 1.72 29.29 25.60
C GLY A 146 2.44 28.30 24.67
N PRO A 147 3.03 27.20 25.19
CA PRO A 147 3.48 26.09 24.34
C PRO A 147 2.30 25.56 23.51
N ALA A 148 2.56 25.03 22.31
CA ALA A 148 1.54 24.36 21.51
C ALA A 148 0.84 23.29 22.37
N THR A 149 -0.48 23.40 22.52
CA THR A 149 -1.28 22.43 23.26
C THR A 149 -2.41 21.92 22.38
N ASP A 150 -2.60 20.61 22.40
CA ASP A 150 -3.73 19.90 21.82
C ASP A 150 -5.05 20.47 22.36
N ASN A 151 -5.84 21.06 21.47
CA ASN A 151 -7.12 21.71 21.77
C ASN A 151 -8.31 20.74 21.58
N GLY A 152 -8.05 19.44 21.37
CA GLY A 152 -9.05 18.39 21.17
C GLY A 152 -9.82 18.46 19.86
N GLY A 153 -9.38 19.29 18.89
CA GLY A 153 -9.79 19.24 17.49
C GLY A 153 -8.84 18.38 16.64
N LEU A 154 -9.14 18.23 15.34
CA LEU A 154 -8.28 17.51 14.39
C LEU A 154 -6.91 18.21 14.13
N VAL A 155 -6.68 19.40 14.69
CA VAL A 155 -5.48 20.23 14.47
C VAL A 155 -5.01 20.86 15.80
N GLN A 156 -3.70 20.85 16.08
CA GLN A 156 -3.10 21.62 17.20
C GLN A 156 -3.09 23.12 16.86
N THR A 157 -3.73 23.96 17.67
CA THR A 157 -3.66 25.43 17.48
C THR A 157 -2.61 26.07 18.39
N VAL A 158 -1.74 26.90 17.79
CA VAL A 158 -0.92 27.87 18.51
C VAL A 158 -1.75 29.10 18.86
N LYS A 159 -1.35 29.69 19.97
CA LYS A 159 -1.80 30.96 20.49
C LYS A 159 -1.33 32.16 19.60
N LEU A 160 -2.28 32.90 18.99
CA LEU A 160 -2.18 34.27 18.44
C LEU A 160 -1.44 35.32 19.31
N THR A 161 -0.15 35.59 19.04
CA THR A 161 0.64 36.64 19.72
C THR A 161 0.33 38.09 19.31
N GLY A 162 0.28 39.06 20.23
CA GLY A 162 0.15 40.51 19.97
C GLY A 162 1.38 41.17 19.31
N ASN A 163 1.98 40.50 18.33
CA ASN A 163 3.02 41.02 17.46
C ASN A 163 2.40 41.45 16.13
N LEU A 164 2.96 42.47 15.48
CA LEU A 164 2.61 42.91 14.12
C LEU A 164 2.84 41.84 13.03
N SER A 165 3.34 40.65 13.41
CA SER A 165 3.52 39.46 12.57
C SER A 165 2.40 38.41 12.74
N ASN A 166 1.26 38.78 13.33
CA ASN A 166 0.13 37.89 13.58
C ASN A 166 -1.04 38.17 12.60
N PRO A 167 -1.47 37.20 11.77
CA PRO A 167 -2.55 37.39 10.80
C PRO A 167 -3.96 37.56 11.41
N ALA A 168 -4.17 37.20 12.67
CA ALA A 168 -5.49 37.27 13.32
C ALA A 168 -5.63 38.46 14.30
N LEU A 169 -4.79 39.49 14.15
CA LEU A 169 -4.78 40.68 15.00
C LEU A 169 -5.40 41.89 14.29
N GLU A 170 -6.55 42.34 14.78
CA GLU A 170 -7.08 43.71 14.77
C GLU A 170 -6.56 44.65 13.64
N ALA A 171 -7.31 44.77 12.54
CA ALA A 171 -7.04 45.77 11.51
C ALA A 171 -7.47 47.18 11.96
N ALA A 172 -6.78 47.78 12.94
CA ALA A 172 -6.69 49.25 13.00
C ALA A 172 -5.73 49.81 11.92
N THR A 173 -5.05 48.90 11.20
CA THR A 173 -4.15 49.16 10.07
C THR A 173 -4.50 48.20 8.94
N VAL A 174 -4.39 48.68 7.69
CA VAL A 174 -4.64 47.90 6.47
C VAL A 174 -3.81 46.61 6.49
N LEU A 175 -4.47 45.45 6.58
CA LEU A 175 -3.82 44.14 6.53
C LEU A 175 -3.44 43.82 5.07
N THR A 176 -2.15 43.58 4.85
CA THR A 176 -1.57 43.18 3.57
C THR A 176 -0.68 41.97 3.85
N GLU A 177 -0.49 41.08 2.89
CA GLU A 177 0.40 39.92 3.03
C GLU A 177 1.83 40.36 3.34
N THR A 178 2.22 41.51 2.80
CA THR A 178 3.49 42.18 3.11
C THR A 178 3.62 42.56 4.59
N ALA A 179 2.52 42.86 5.27
CA ALA A 179 2.53 43.22 6.69
C ALA A 179 2.70 42.00 7.61
N VAL A 180 2.18 40.83 7.20
CA VAL A 180 2.27 39.57 7.96
C VAL A 180 3.43 38.68 7.52
N GLY A 181 4.02 38.93 6.35
CA GLY A 181 5.14 38.17 5.79
C GLY A 181 4.79 36.74 5.37
N LEU A 182 3.50 36.48 5.13
CA LEU A 182 2.93 35.19 4.80
C LEU A 182 1.99 35.37 3.60
N ASP A 183 2.00 34.40 2.68
CA ASP A 183 0.97 34.21 1.66
C ASP A 183 -0.24 33.59 2.38
N VAL A 184 -1.32 34.37 2.49
CA VAL A 184 -2.48 33.99 3.32
C VAL A 184 -3.72 33.64 2.51
N ASP A 185 -3.66 33.79 1.19
CA ASP A 185 -4.69 33.30 0.27
C ASP A 185 -4.24 32.12 -0.60
N GLY A 186 -2.96 31.74 -0.52
CA GLY A 186 -2.40 30.52 -1.10
C GLY A 186 -2.13 30.62 -2.59
N ASP A 187 -2.05 31.84 -3.16
CA ASP A 187 -1.85 32.04 -4.59
C ASP A 187 -0.38 32.01 -5.05
N GLY A 188 0.55 31.87 -4.11
CA GLY A 188 1.99 31.81 -4.32
C GLY A 188 2.65 33.18 -4.39
N THR A 189 1.94 34.26 -4.07
CA THR A 189 2.46 35.64 -4.06
C THR A 189 2.30 36.31 -2.70
N ILE A 190 3.03 37.42 -2.48
CA ILE A 190 2.91 38.24 -1.27
C ILE A 190 2.58 39.65 -1.73
N GLU A 191 1.33 40.05 -1.60
CA GLU A 191 0.82 41.33 -2.06
C GLU A 191 0.83 42.42 -0.97
N SER A 192 0.86 43.68 -1.44
CA SER A 192 0.76 44.89 -0.59
C SER A 192 -0.64 45.50 -0.60
N THR A 193 -1.59 44.80 -1.24
CA THR A 193 -2.99 45.16 -1.38
C THR A 193 -3.82 44.50 -0.28
N PRO A 194 -4.92 45.13 0.18
CA PRO A 194 -5.79 44.52 1.19
C PRO A 194 -6.41 43.23 0.66
N ILE A 195 -6.32 42.16 1.45
CA ILE A 195 -6.82 40.83 1.07
C ILE A 195 -8.35 40.88 0.95
N SER A 196 -8.85 40.72 -0.28
CA SER A 196 -10.27 40.93 -0.61
C SER A 196 -11.13 39.66 -0.57
N VAL A 197 -10.50 38.49 -0.43
CA VAL A 197 -11.12 37.16 -0.41
C VAL A 197 -10.55 36.33 0.75
N ASP A 198 -11.30 35.36 1.28
CA ASP A 198 -10.78 34.40 2.26
C ASP A 198 -10.12 33.19 1.60
N ALA A 199 -9.50 32.31 2.41
CA ALA A 199 -8.77 31.11 1.96
C ALA A 199 -9.65 30.06 1.25
N ARG A 200 -10.93 30.37 1.00
CA ARG A 200 -11.89 29.53 0.26
C ARG A 200 -12.43 30.25 -0.99
N GLY A 201 -11.88 31.42 -1.32
CA GLY A 201 -12.27 32.25 -2.46
C GLY A 201 -13.52 33.11 -2.26
N PHE A 202 -14.03 33.30 -1.03
CA PHE A 202 -15.18 34.17 -0.78
C PHE A 202 -14.75 35.60 -0.47
N ASN A 203 -15.40 36.61 -1.06
CA ASN A 203 -15.11 38.01 -0.77
C ASN A 203 -15.24 38.34 0.72
N ARG A 204 -14.21 38.95 1.33
CA ARG A 204 -14.26 39.50 2.68
C ARG A 204 -15.01 40.83 2.67
N ASP A 205 -15.95 41.01 3.60
CA ASP A 205 -16.73 42.24 3.73
C ASP A 205 -15.89 43.32 4.44
N VAL A 206 -15.95 44.57 3.95
CA VAL A 206 -15.18 45.70 4.47
C VAL A 206 -15.91 46.30 5.67
N ASP A 207 -15.25 46.42 6.83
CA ASP A 207 -15.85 47.00 8.03
C ASP A 207 -16.34 48.43 7.78
N ILE A 208 -17.56 48.72 8.23
CA ILE A 208 -18.12 50.08 8.27
C ILE A 208 -17.91 50.64 9.68
N ASP A 209 -16.64 50.80 10.06
CA ASP A 209 -16.27 51.76 11.07
C ASP A 209 -16.28 53.18 10.45
N ARG A 210 -16.11 54.22 11.27
CA ARG A 210 -16.13 55.63 10.80
C ARG A 210 -15.00 56.01 9.81
N SER A 211 -14.15 55.07 9.39
CA SER A 211 -13.06 55.26 8.42
C SER A 211 -13.13 54.36 7.17
N GLY A 212 -13.87 53.24 7.20
CA GLY A 212 -14.34 52.52 6.01
C GLY A 212 -13.28 51.79 5.16
N THR A 213 -12.23 51.22 5.74
CA THR A 213 -11.13 50.61 4.96
C THR A 213 -10.54 49.29 5.49
N THR A 214 -11.17 48.56 6.43
CA THR A 214 -10.52 47.43 7.12
C THR A 214 -11.34 46.13 7.01
N PRO A 215 -10.89 45.11 6.26
CA PRO A 215 -11.51 43.79 6.24
C PRO A 215 -11.31 43.07 7.58
N ASP A 216 -12.38 42.50 8.15
CA ASP A 216 -12.36 41.72 9.40
C ASP A 216 -12.08 40.24 9.09
N LEU A 217 -10.94 39.75 9.58
CA LEU A 217 -10.54 38.36 9.56
C LEU A 217 -11.12 37.69 10.82
N GLY A 218 -12.36 37.22 10.73
CA GLY A 218 -12.96 36.37 11.78
C GLY A 218 -12.07 35.17 12.14
N ALA A 219 -12.33 34.53 13.29
CA ALA A 219 -11.51 33.44 13.84
C ALA A 219 -11.23 32.31 12.83
N PHE A 220 -10.07 32.43 12.18
CA PHE A 220 -9.15 31.40 11.69
C PHE A 220 -9.75 30.04 11.29
N GLU A 221 -9.97 29.87 9.99
CA GLU A 221 -9.91 28.56 9.32
C GLU A 221 -8.50 28.44 8.71
N LEU A 222 -7.60 27.73 9.40
CA LEU A 222 -6.44 27.13 8.74
C LEU A 222 -6.80 25.65 8.60
N GLN A 223 -7.24 25.28 7.40
CA GLN A 223 -7.41 23.89 7.02
C GLN A 223 -6.20 23.50 6.19
N ASP A 224 -5.09 23.17 6.83
CA ASP A 224 -4.14 22.24 6.23
C ASP A 224 -4.54 20.86 6.75
N LEU A 225 -5.43 20.19 6.00
CA LEU A 225 -5.67 18.76 6.21
C LEU A 225 -4.58 18.01 5.45
N PRO A 226 -3.97 16.97 6.03
CA PRO A 226 -3.02 16.13 5.31
C PRO A 226 -3.61 15.62 4.00
N PRO A 227 -2.83 15.60 2.89
CA PRO A 227 -3.31 15.12 1.61
C PRO A 227 -3.96 13.74 1.74
N ALA A 228 -5.12 13.55 1.14
CA ALA A 228 -5.82 12.26 1.13
C ALA A 228 -5.58 11.57 -0.21
N PHE A 229 -5.00 10.38 -0.18
CA PHE A 229 -4.86 9.56 -1.39
C PHE A 229 -6.22 9.20 -1.98
N LEU A 230 -6.32 9.22 -3.30
CA LEU A 230 -7.54 9.00 -4.05
C LEU A 230 -7.56 7.62 -4.72
N GLY A 231 -8.73 7.25 -5.24
CA GLY A 231 -8.91 6.05 -6.05
C GLY A 231 -8.50 4.77 -5.32
N ALA A 232 -7.63 3.99 -5.95
CA ALA A 232 -7.19 2.69 -5.44
C ALA A 232 -6.33 2.79 -4.17
N LEU A 233 -5.73 3.96 -3.88
CA LEU A 233 -4.95 4.19 -2.66
C LEU A 233 -5.77 4.81 -1.52
N SER A 234 -7.09 4.96 -1.68
CA SER A 234 -7.94 5.62 -0.66
C SER A 234 -8.06 4.86 0.67
N ASP A 235 -7.71 3.58 0.71
CA ASP A 235 -7.60 2.78 1.93
C ASP A 235 -6.15 2.65 2.44
N GLY A 236 -5.20 3.29 1.75
CA GLY A 236 -3.78 3.36 2.09
C GLY A 236 -2.90 2.25 1.53
N ILE A 237 -3.45 1.26 0.81
CA ILE A 237 -2.67 0.15 0.23
C ILE A 237 -3.19 -0.23 -1.16
N GLU A 238 -2.32 -0.25 -2.17
CA GLU A 238 -2.63 -0.84 -3.48
C GLU A 238 -1.60 -1.92 -3.86
N THR A 239 -2.04 -2.95 -4.57
CA THR A 239 -1.16 -4.00 -5.11
C THR A 239 -1.23 -4.03 -6.64
N VAL A 240 -0.07 -3.94 -7.28
CA VAL A 240 0.10 -4.03 -8.73
C VAL A 240 1.09 -5.14 -9.07
N ALA A 241 1.09 -5.59 -10.32
CA ALA A 241 2.02 -6.61 -10.78
C ALA A 241 2.79 -6.14 -12.01
N LEU A 242 4.09 -6.42 -12.05
CA LEU A 242 4.95 -6.31 -13.22
C LEU A 242 5.43 -7.70 -13.62
N LEU A 243 5.76 -7.88 -14.90
CA LEU A 243 6.46 -9.09 -15.32
C LEU A 243 7.93 -8.96 -14.96
N GLU A 244 8.56 -10.05 -14.54
CA GLU A 244 10.01 -10.06 -14.35
C GLU A 244 10.76 -9.87 -15.66
N ASN A 245 12.02 -9.47 -15.55
CA ASN A 245 13.00 -9.48 -16.62
C ASN A 245 13.99 -10.61 -16.36
N THR A 246 14.32 -11.32 -17.43
CA THR A 246 15.21 -12.49 -17.40
C THR A 246 16.53 -12.12 -18.06
N ALA A 247 17.52 -13.01 -17.99
CA ALA A 247 18.78 -12.81 -18.72
C ALA A 247 18.60 -12.76 -20.25
N THR A 248 17.44 -13.20 -20.77
CA THR A 248 17.19 -13.32 -22.22
C THR A 248 16.01 -12.49 -22.72
N THR A 249 15.16 -11.97 -21.82
CA THR A 249 13.95 -11.20 -22.14
C THR A 249 13.81 -9.99 -21.21
N THR A 250 13.31 -8.89 -21.78
CA THR A 250 12.95 -7.68 -21.04
C THR A 250 11.45 -7.45 -21.23
N ASP A 251 10.64 -7.98 -20.33
CA ASP A 251 9.18 -7.89 -20.36
C ASP A 251 8.65 -6.60 -19.70
N SER A 252 9.36 -6.07 -18.69
CA SER A 252 9.09 -4.78 -18.03
C SER A 252 10.29 -3.82 -18.19
N PRO A 253 10.49 -3.22 -19.37
CA PRO A 253 11.64 -2.35 -19.62
C PRO A 253 11.57 -1.02 -18.84
N VAL A 254 12.70 -0.32 -18.77
CA VAL A 254 12.79 1.04 -18.21
C VAL A 254 11.73 1.97 -18.82
N GLY A 255 11.04 2.73 -17.96
CA GLY A 255 9.93 3.62 -18.31
C GLY A 255 8.55 2.96 -18.33
N THR A 256 8.44 1.65 -18.05
CA THR A 256 7.15 1.00 -17.85
C THR A 256 6.41 1.63 -16.67
N LEU A 257 5.17 2.07 -16.90
CA LEU A 257 4.32 2.63 -15.86
C LEU A 257 3.89 1.52 -14.90
N VAL A 258 4.22 1.69 -13.62
CA VAL A 258 3.89 0.75 -12.55
C VAL A 258 2.55 1.13 -11.93
N PHE A 259 2.43 2.38 -11.51
CA PHE A 259 1.24 2.93 -10.89
C PHE A 259 1.29 4.46 -10.92
N ASN A 260 0.13 5.13 -10.88
CA ASN A 260 0.06 6.59 -10.73
C ASN A 260 -0.59 6.91 -9.37
N VAL A 261 0.20 7.51 -8.48
CA VAL A 261 -0.22 7.91 -7.15
C VAL A 261 -0.95 9.24 -7.24
N ASP A 262 -2.21 9.25 -6.82
CA ASP A 262 -3.06 10.45 -6.84
C ASP A 262 -3.51 10.79 -5.42
N ALA A 263 -3.43 12.06 -5.05
CA ALA A 263 -3.80 12.57 -3.72
C ALA A 263 -4.41 13.97 -3.86
N ASN A 264 -5.38 14.26 -3.01
CA ASN A 264 -6.04 15.58 -2.91
C ASN A 264 -5.61 16.26 -1.61
N ASP A 265 -5.21 17.52 -1.64
CA ASP A 265 -4.83 18.33 -0.47
C ASP A 265 -6.01 18.65 0.47
N GLY A 266 -7.25 18.33 0.06
CA GLY A 266 -8.43 18.49 0.91
C GLY A 266 -8.92 19.93 1.06
N ASP A 267 -8.37 20.87 0.29
CA ASP A 267 -8.73 22.30 0.33
C ASP A 267 -10.01 22.63 -0.49
N GLY A 268 -10.47 21.68 -1.32
CA GLY A 268 -11.66 21.82 -2.15
C GLY A 268 -11.44 22.56 -3.49
N GLY A 269 -10.19 22.85 -3.84
CA GLY A 269 -9.70 23.30 -5.15
C GLY A 269 -9.67 22.16 -6.17
N ALA A 270 -9.74 22.50 -7.46
CA ALA A 270 -10.01 21.54 -8.54
C ALA A 270 -8.76 21.01 -9.28
N THR A 271 -7.56 21.14 -8.71
CA THR A 271 -6.31 20.60 -9.26
C THR A 271 -5.23 20.65 -8.18
N ASP A 272 -4.54 19.52 -7.95
CA ASP A 272 -3.56 19.24 -6.88
C ASP A 272 -2.25 20.05 -7.02
N THR A 273 -2.39 21.37 -7.08
CA THR A 273 -1.31 22.30 -7.42
C THR A 273 -0.49 22.55 -6.17
N GLY A 274 0.74 22.01 -6.14
CA GLY A 274 1.63 22.16 -4.99
C GLY A 274 1.85 20.87 -4.19
N LEU A 275 1.23 19.75 -4.59
CA LEU A 275 1.61 18.44 -4.06
C LEU A 275 2.96 17.98 -4.64
N THR A 276 3.76 17.37 -3.78
CA THR A 276 4.97 16.66 -4.18
C THR A 276 4.95 15.21 -3.74
N TYR A 277 5.36 14.31 -4.63
CA TYR A 277 5.42 12.87 -4.39
C TYR A 277 6.86 12.38 -4.24
N ALA A 278 7.06 11.42 -3.34
CA ALA A 278 8.37 10.81 -3.14
C ALA A 278 8.26 9.39 -2.57
N PHE A 279 9.33 8.60 -2.75
CA PHE A 279 9.52 7.38 -1.97
C PHE A 279 10.06 7.69 -0.58
N VAL A 280 9.41 7.13 0.44
CA VAL A 280 9.88 7.15 1.82
C VAL A 280 10.79 5.95 2.10
N SER A 281 10.40 4.78 1.61
CA SER A 281 11.13 3.52 1.77
C SER A 281 10.64 2.44 0.81
N GLY A 282 11.38 1.33 0.72
CA GLY A 282 10.95 0.12 0.01
C GLY A 282 11.41 0.04 -1.45
N ASN A 283 11.85 1.16 -2.02
CA ASN A 283 12.57 1.17 -3.29
C ASN A 283 14.01 0.69 -3.04
N THR A 284 14.29 -0.55 -3.39
CA THR A 284 15.57 -1.23 -3.15
C THR A 284 16.33 -1.43 -4.46
N ASP A 285 17.61 -1.76 -4.31
CA ASP A 285 18.56 -2.11 -5.38
C ASP A 285 18.98 -3.58 -5.13
N PRO A 286 18.14 -4.56 -5.50
CA PRO A 286 18.47 -5.98 -5.40
C PRO A 286 19.77 -6.39 -6.09
N ASP A 287 20.13 -5.76 -7.20
CA ASP A 287 21.27 -6.15 -8.01
C ASP A 287 22.62 -5.63 -7.47
N GLY A 288 22.59 -4.50 -6.77
CA GLY A 288 23.68 -3.84 -6.07
C GLY A 288 24.51 -2.90 -6.96
N ASP A 289 24.00 -2.49 -8.12
CA ASP A 289 24.74 -1.66 -9.08
C ASP A 289 24.75 -0.15 -8.73
N GLY A 290 23.90 0.26 -7.78
CA GLY A 290 23.75 1.63 -7.31
C GLY A 290 22.57 2.40 -7.90
N THR A 291 21.74 1.76 -8.72
CA THR A 291 20.48 2.26 -9.27
C THR A 291 19.33 1.58 -8.53
N PHE A 292 18.25 2.32 -8.24
CA PHE A 292 17.08 1.73 -7.59
C PHE A 292 16.05 1.30 -8.63
N ALA A 293 15.32 0.21 -8.35
CA ALA A 293 14.31 -0.37 -9.23
C ALA A 293 13.29 0.62 -9.82
N PHE A 294 12.83 1.62 -9.05
CA PHE A 294 11.76 2.53 -9.48
C PHE A 294 12.11 4.01 -9.37
N ALA A 295 11.51 4.81 -10.25
CA ALA A 295 11.44 6.27 -10.16
C ALA A 295 10.01 6.71 -9.87
N ILE A 296 9.85 7.86 -9.20
CA ILE A 296 8.57 8.54 -9.04
C ILE A 296 8.71 9.99 -9.55
N ASP A 297 7.81 10.40 -10.44
CA ASP A 297 7.73 11.80 -10.84
C ASP A 297 7.13 12.61 -9.69
N SER A 298 7.90 13.59 -9.19
CA SER A 298 7.51 14.34 -8.00
C SER A 298 6.29 15.24 -8.19
N LEU A 299 5.89 15.54 -9.44
CA LEU A 299 4.77 16.41 -9.76
C LEU A 299 3.54 15.63 -10.20
N THR A 300 3.71 14.49 -10.86
CA THR A 300 2.58 13.70 -11.39
C THR A 300 2.24 12.48 -10.55
N GLY A 301 3.13 12.04 -9.65
CA GLY A 301 2.94 10.82 -8.85
C GLY A 301 3.11 9.53 -9.64
N GLU A 302 3.54 9.60 -10.90
CA GLU A 302 3.78 8.43 -11.74
C GLU A 302 5.02 7.66 -11.27
N ILE A 303 4.80 6.40 -10.89
CA ILE A 303 5.85 5.43 -10.59
C ILE A 303 6.18 4.67 -11.86
N THR A 304 7.45 4.67 -12.26
CA THR A 304 7.95 3.95 -13.44
C THR A 304 9.13 3.06 -13.08
N VAL A 305 9.31 1.97 -13.85
CA VAL A 305 10.54 1.17 -13.81
C VAL A 305 11.72 2.07 -14.16
N GLN A 306 12.70 2.15 -13.27
CA GLN A 306 13.95 2.88 -13.46
C GLN A 306 15.09 1.93 -13.78
N ASP A 307 15.12 0.78 -13.11
CA ASP A 307 16.05 -0.28 -13.40
C ASP A 307 15.33 -1.59 -13.70
N GLU A 308 15.68 -2.19 -14.83
CA GLU A 308 14.95 -3.33 -15.37
C GLU A 308 15.54 -4.67 -14.90
N ASP A 309 16.84 -4.76 -14.65
CA ASP A 309 17.48 -5.99 -14.13
C ASP A 309 17.20 -6.24 -12.62
N ASP A 310 16.81 -5.21 -11.88
CA ASP A 310 16.25 -5.31 -10.53
C ASP A 310 14.91 -6.07 -10.46
N LEU A 311 14.18 -6.17 -11.58
CA LEU A 311 12.89 -6.85 -11.65
C LEU A 311 13.06 -8.35 -11.94
N ASN A 312 13.75 -9.08 -11.07
CA ASN A 312 13.99 -10.51 -11.22
C ASN A 312 13.42 -11.30 -10.03
N LEU A 313 12.52 -12.27 -10.26
CA LEU A 313 11.86 -13.00 -9.17
C LEU A 313 12.85 -13.78 -8.31
N HIS A 314 13.95 -14.24 -8.90
CA HIS A 314 14.99 -15.02 -8.24
C HIS A 314 15.83 -14.16 -7.27
N ARG A 315 15.83 -12.83 -7.44
CA ARG A 315 16.45 -11.88 -6.52
C ARG A 315 15.45 -11.33 -5.51
N GLN A 316 14.32 -10.82 -6.00
CA GLN A 316 13.29 -10.21 -5.18
C GLN A 316 11.92 -10.34 -5.84
N SER A 317 11.01 -11.07 -5.21
CA SER A 317 9.68 -11.36 -5.77
C SER A 317 8.63 -10.26 -5.54
N SER A 318 8.92 -9.27 -4.68
CA SER A 318 8.04 -8.11 -4.52
C SER A 318 8.74 -6.91 -3.89
N PHE A 319 8.19 -5.72 -4.14
CA PHE A 319 8.61 -4.46 -3.55
C PHE A 319 7.46 -3.84 -2.78
N THR A 320 7.66 -3.53 -1.50
CA THR A 320 6.67 -2.83 -0.68
C THR A 320 7.08 -1.37 -0.56
N LEU A 321 6.61 -0.53 -1.49
CA LEU A 321 6.97 0.87 -1.59
C LEU A 321 6.10 1.70 -0.63
N THR A 322 6.71 2.47 0.24
CA THR A 322 6.02 3.53 1.00
C THR A 322 6.20 4.83 0.25
N VAL A 323 5.11 5.42 -0.21
CA VAL A 323 5.10 6.70 -0.94
C VAL A 323 4.52 7.79 -0.04
N SER A 324 5.01 9.02 -0.20
CA SER A 324 4.46 10.19 0.46
C SER A 324 3.84 11.16 -0.55
N ALA A 325 2.78 11.83 -0.12
CA ALA A 325 2.28 13.06 -0.73
C ALA A 325 2.40 14.18 0.31
N THR A 326 3.09 15.25 -0.06
CA THR A 326 3.34 16.40 0.81
C THR A 326 2.77 17.65 0.16
N ASP A 327 1.94 18.40 0.89
CA ASP A 327 1.46 19.70 0.42
C ASP A 327 2.56 20.76 0.46
N GLY A 328 2.37 21.82 -0.34
CA GLY A 328 3.20 23.01 -0.32
C GLY A 328 2.75 24.04 0.73
N GLY A 329 1.86 23.64 1.65
CA GLY A 329 1.27 24.50 2.68
C GLY A 329 2.29 24.96 3.73
N LEU A 330 1.87 25.88 4.61
CA LEU A 330 2.78 26.51 5.57
C LEU A 330 3.34 25.52 6.62
N ASP A 331 2.66 24.40 6.87
CA ASP A 331 3.09 23.33 7.77
C ASP A 331 3.56 22.04 7.07
N HIS A 332 3.52 21.99 5.73
CA HIS A 332 3.96 20.86 4.88
C HIS A 332 3.37 19.53 5.34
N THR A 333 2.05 19.45 5.49
CA THR A 333 1.46 18.20 5.96
C THR A 333 1.70 17.07 4.96
N THR A 334 2.06 15.91 5.50
CA THR A 334 2.50 14.76 4.72
C THR A 334 1.65 13.54 5.06
N SER A 335 1.13 12.90 4.02
CA SER A 335 0.48 11.59 4.10
C SER A 335 1.34 10.52 3.47
N THR A 336 1.18 9.28 3.94
CA THR A 336 1.88 8.11 3.37
C THR A 336 0.90 7.01 2.99
N ALA A 337 1.20 6.30 1.91
CA ALA A 337 0.47 5.12 1.46
C ALA A 337 1.47 4.03 1.01
N THR A 338 0.97 2.81 0.85
CA THR A 338 1.77 1.66 0.44
C THR A 338 1.37 1.19 -0.95
N VAL A 339 2.36 1.03 -1.83
CA VAL A 339 2.20 0.36 -3.14
C VAL A 339 3.02 -0.92 -3.10
N ILE A 340 2.35 -2.07 -3.22
CA ILE A 340 3.00 -3.37 -3.32
C ILE A 340 3.13 -3.70 -4.80
N VAL A 341 4.36 -3.89 -5.27
CA VAL A 341 4.66 -4.31 -6.64
C VAL A 341 5.08 -5.78 -6.59
N ASP A 342 4.19 -6.67 -7.01
CA ASP A 342 4.48 -8.10 -7.14
C ASP A 342 5.19 -8.35 -8.47
N ILE A 343 6.25 -9.15 -8.45
CA ILE A 343 6.98 -9.57 -9.64
C ILE A 343 6.38 -10.90 -10.11
N ALA A 344 5.66 -10.83 -11.21
CA ALA A 344 5.04 -11.97 -11.86
C ALA A 344 6.05 -12.66 -12.77
N ASP A 345 6.18 -13.94 -12.53
CA ASP A 345 7.14 -14.83 -13.17
C ASP A 345 6.77 -15.15 -14.62
N VAL A 346 7.79 -15.29 -15.46
CA VAL A 346 7.68 -15.52 -16.92
C VAL A 346 8.41 -16.80 -17.32
N SER A 347 7.96 -17.42 -18.41
CA SER A 347 8.58 -18.66 -18.90
C SER A 347 10.03 -18.41 -19.33
N GLU A 348 10.97 -19.15 -18.72
CA GLU A 348 12.40 -19.04 -18.99
C GLU A 348 12.94 -20.24 -19.78
N THR A 349 14.08 -20.02 -20.46
CA THR A 349 14.86 -21.08 -21.11
C THR A 349 16.25 -21.17 -20.49
N TYR A 350 16.54 -22.30 -19.86
CA TYR A 350 17.83 -22.62 -19.25
C TYR A 350 18.63 -23.54 -20.16
N ILE A 351 19.82 -23.10 -20.58
CA ILE A 351 20.70 -23.88 -21.46
C ILE A 351 21.79 -24.54 -20.61
N VAL A 352 21.72 -25.87 -20.46
CA VAL A 352 22.75 -26.65 -19.76
C VAL A 352 24.02 -26.67 -20.61
N THR A 353 25.14 -26.19 -20.05
CA THR A 353 26.41 -26.05 -20.78
C THR A 353 27.47 -27.06 -20.36
N THR A 354 27.25 -27.81 -19.28
CA THR A 354 28.18 -28.84 -18.81
C THR A 354 27.55 -30.23 -18.68
N ASN A 355 28.37 -31.27 -18.87
CA ASN A 355 27.98 -32.66 -18.62
C ASN A 355 28.30 -33.14 -17.18
N THR A 356 28.91 -32.28 -16.37
CA THR A 356 29.11 -32.53 -14.94
C THR A 356 27.87 -32.11 -14.18
N LEU A 357 27.39 -32.97 -13.27
CA LEU A 357 26.34 -32.57 -12.35
C LEU A 357 26.97 -31.95 -11.12
N GLU A 358 26.58 -30.72 -10.88
CA GLU A 358 26.85 -29.98 -9.67
C GLU A 358 25.58 -29.85 -8.84
N ALA A 359 25.72 -29.42 -7.60
CA ALA A 359 24.60 -29.24 -6.70
C ALA A 359 24.36 -27.75 -6.57
N TYR A 360 23.15 -27.33 -6.95
CA TYR A 360 22.68 -25.96 -6.78
C TYR A 360 22.97 -25.44 -5.38
N ASP A 361 23.68 -24.32 -5.31
CA ASP A 361 24.13 -23.75 -4.04
C ASP A 361 23.32 -22.49 -3.64
N GLY A 362 22.44 -22.02 -4.52
CA GLY A 362 21.46 -20.97 -4.26
C GLY A 362 21.71 -19.68 -5.01
N GLY A 363 22.61 -19.69 -6.00
CA GLY A 363 22.94 -18.54 -6.83
C GLY A 363 21.89 -18.24 -7.90
N THR A 364 22.02 -17.06 -8.49
CA THR A 364 21.30 -16.64 -9.70
C THR A 364 21.79 -17.42 -10.93
N LEU A 365 21.04 -17.34 -12.03
CA LEU A 365 21.45 -17.96 -13.30
C LEU A 365 22.87 -17.54 -13.74
N GLU A 366 23.24 -16.27 -13.56
CA GLU A 366 24.59 -15.80 -13.89
C GLU A 366 25.66 -16.42 -13.00
N GLU A 367 25.41 -16.53 -11.69
CA GLU A 367 26.34 -17.11 -10.72
C GLU A 367 26.58 -18.59 -11.01
N GLU A 368 25.50 -19.37 -11.19
CA GLU A 368 25.53 -20.81 -11.47
C GLU A 368 26.03 -21.13 -12.90
N THR A 369 25.98 -20.15 -13.82
CA THR A 369 26.62 -20.28 -15.14
C THR A 369 28.12 -19.97 -15.08
N ALA A 370 28.55 -19.12 -14.15
CA ALA A 370 29.93 -18.67 -14.04
C ALA A 370 30.81 -19.61 -13.21
N ASP A 371 30.24 -20.32 -12.25
CA ASP A 371 30.94 -21.33 -11.48
C ASP A 371 30.87 -22.71 -12.17
N GLY A 372 31.31 -23.77 -11.48
CA GLY A 372 31.02 -25.15 -11.88
C GLY A 372 31.53 -25.72 -13.21
N ASN A 373 32.21 -24.92 -14.03
CA ASN A 373 32.42 -25.14 -15.46
C ASN A 373 31.14 -24.97 -16.32
N GLY A 374 30.20 -24.15 -15.86
CA GLY A 374 28.96 -23.81 -16.56
C GLY A 374 27.73 -24.44 -15.93
N LEU A 375 26.55 -24.00 -16.37
CA LEU A 375 25.25 -24.41 -15.83
C LEU A 375 25.01 -25.92 -16.01
N SER A 376 24.84 -26.63 -14.90
CA SER A 376 24.51 -28.06 -14.88
C SER A 376 23.00 -28.31 -14.90
N LEU A 377 22.59 -29.52 -15.28
CA LEU A 377 21.17 -29.90 -15.30
C LEU A 377 20.51 -29.82 -13.90
N SER A 378 21.27 -30.07 -12.83
CA SER A 378 20.72 -29.96 -11.47
C SER A 378 20.35 -28.52 -11.13
N GLU A 379 21.17 -27.56 -11.55
CA GLU A 379 21.01 -26.13 -11.27
C GLU A 379 19.90 -25.55 -12.15
N ALA A 380 19.90 -25.88 -13.45
CA ALA A 380 18.82 -25.50 -14.35
C ALA A 380 17.44 -25.95 -13.83
N ILE A 381 17.33 -27.18 -13.29
CA ILE A 381 16.09 -27.65 -12.66
C ILE A 381 15.79 -26.89 -11.36
N ALA A 382 16.80 -26.54 -10.57
CA ALA A 382 16.60 -25.82 -9.32
C ALA A 382 16.13 -24.38 -9.55
N LEU A 383 16.70 -23.69 -10.53
CA LEU A 383 16.27 -22.37 -10.99
C LEU A 383 14.82 -22.42 -11.51
N ALA A 384 14.50 -23.34 -12.42
CA ALA A 384 13.13 -23.52 -12.91
C ALA A 384 12.10 -23.89 -11.81
N ASN A 385 12.56 -24.46 -10.70
CA ASN A 385 11.69 -24.76 -9.56
C ASN A 385 11.41 -23.54 -8.66
N ALA A 386 12.11 -22.42 -8.83
CA ALA A 386 11.92 -21.21 -8.04
C ALA A 386 10.70 -20.40 -8.51
N GLY A 387 10.37 -20.46 -9.81
CA GLY A 387 9.19 -19.86 -10.41
C GLY A 387 7.90 -20.65 -10.23
N SER A 388 6.98 -20.46 -11.16
CA SER A 388 5.59 -20.91 -11.23
C SER A 388 5.10 -21.04 -12.69
N ALA A 389 5.75 -20.33 -13.63
CA ALA A 389 5.61 -20.42 -15.06
C ALA A 389 6.16 -21.76 -15.56
N ALA A 390 5.82 -22.08 -16.81
CA ALA A 390 6.27 -23.31 -17.44
C ALA A 390 7.61 -23.06 -18.13
N ASP A 391 8.69 -23.63 -17.60
CA ASP A 391 10.04 -23.39 -18.11
C ASP A 391 10.52 -24.45 -19.09
N LEU A 392 11.58 -24.11 -19.81
CA LEU A 392 12.27 -24.97 -20.75
C LEU A 392 13.73 -25.14 -20.35
N VAL A 393 14.21 -26.39 -20.32
CA VAL A 393 15.62 -26.74 -20.19
C VAL A 393 16.07 -27.36 -21.49
N GLU A 394 17.07 -26.75 -22.12
CA GLU A 394 17.76 -27.25 -23.32
C GLU A 394 19.23 -27.56 -22.97
N PHE A 395 19.96 -28.12 -23.93
CA PHE A 395 21.39 -28.41 -23.78
C PHE A 395 22.18 -27.73 -24.88
N ASP A 396 23.34 -27.19 -24.52
CA ASP A 396 24.26 -26.59 -25.49
C ASP A 396 24.70 -27.61 -26.55
N ALA A 397 24.89 -27.16 -27.78
CA ALA A 397 25.27 -28.01 -28.91
C ALA A 397 26.57 -28.80 -28.68
N SER A 398 27.47 -28.31 -27.83
CA SER A 398 28.70 -29.02 -27.44
C SER A 398 28.45 -30.29 -26.64
N LEU A 399 27.26 -30.45 -26.05
CA LEU A 399 26.86 -31.62 -25.27
C LEU A 399 26.25 -32.74 -26.11
N LEU A 400 26.11 -32.57 -27.44
CA LEU A 400 25.54 -33.60 -28.32
C LEU A 400 26.19 -34.98 -28.11
N GLY A 401 25.38 -35.99 -27.75
CA GLY A 401 25.85 -37.35 -27.48
C GLY A 401 26.51 -37.55 -26.11
N SER A 402 26.50 -36.55 -25.23
CA SER A 402 27.15 -36.60 -23.91
C SER A 402 26.39 -37.49 -22.93
N THR A 403 27.12 -37.89 -21.88
CA THR A 403 26.56 -38.63 -20.73
C THR A 403 26.77 -37.86 -19.44
N LEU A 404 25.67 -37.48 -18.79
CA LEU A 404 25.63 -36.85 -17.46
C LEU A 404 25.54 -37.94 -16.40
N GLN A 405 26.46 -37.95 -15.43
CA GLN A 405 26.49 -38.98 -14.39
C GLN A 405 25.88 -38.50 -13.08
N LEU A 406 24.91 -39.24 -12.55
CA LEU A 406 24.28 -38.95 -11.26
C LEU A 406 25.29 -39.11 -10.10
N THR A 407 25.56 -38.02 -9.40
CA THR A 407 26.52 -37.96 -8.28
C THR A 407 25.88 -38.25 -6.92
N GLY A 408 24.54 -38.18 -6.80
CA GLY A 408 23.79 -38.75 -5.69
C GLY A 408 22.66 -37.92 -5.10
N THR A 409 22.53 -36.65 -5.48
CA THR A 409 21.35 -35.84 -5.22
C THR A 409 20.21 -36.29 -6.12
N ARG A 410 18.99 -36.17 -5.62
CA ARG A 410 17.78 -36.51 -6.38
C ARG A 410 17.29 -35.26 -7.10
N MET A 411 17.24 -35.30 -8.44
CA MET A 411 16.68 -34.20 -9.23
C MET A 411 15.16 -34.17 -9.04
N THR A 412 14.69 -33.19 -8.26
CA THR A 412 13.27 -33.00 -7.94
C THR A 412 12.73 -31.89 -8.84
N ILE A 413 11.58 -32.09 -9.45
CA ILE A 413 10.90 -31.11 -10.30
C ILE A 413 9.57 -30.78 -9.62
N SER A 414 9.36 -29.53 -9.25
CA SER A 414 8.17 -29.06 -8.52
C SER A 414 7.27 -28.13 -9.32
N ASN A 415 7.71 -27.65 -10.48
CA ASN A 415 6.93 -26.78 -11.37
C ASN A 415 6.70 -27.41 -12.74
N ASP A 416 5.91 -26.71 -13.56
CA ASP A 416 5.73 -27.04 -14.97
C ASP A 416 7.09 -26.87 -15.68
N LEU A 417 7.59 -27.94 -16.29
CA LEU A 417 8.96 -27.96 -16.83
C LEU A 417 9.05 -28.86 -18.05
N THR A 418 9.64 -28.37 -19.13
CA THR A 418 10.05 -29.20 -20.25
C THR A 418 11.57 -29.36 -20.23
N ILE A 419 12.07 -30.59 -20.24
CA ILE A 419 13.48 -30.89 -20.46
C ILE A 419 13.60 -31.52 -21.83
N ASP A 420 14.25 -30.80 -22.75
CA ASP A 420 14.46 -31.21 -24.13
C ASP A 420 15.91 -31.66 -24.33
N GLY A 421 16.10 -32.97 -24.53
CA GLY A 421 17.39 -33.59 -24.83
C GLY A 421 17.63 -33.90 -26.31
N ASP A 422 16.78 -33.42 -27.22
CA ASP A 422 16.89 -33.54 -28.68
C ASP A 422 17.50 -32.27 -29.28
N ILE A 423 18.82 -32.13 -29.11
CA ILE A 423 19.55 -30.89 -29.42
C ILE A 423 19.43 -30.52 -30.90
N ASP A 424 19.40 -31.51 -31.79
CA ASP A 424 19.35 -31.30 -33.25
C ASP A 424 17.96 -31.43 -33.88
N ASN A 425 16.92 -31.64 -33.05
CA ASN A 425 15.53 -31.79 -33.45
C ASN A 425 15.29 -32.94 -34.46
N ASP A 426 16.11 -34.01 -34.44
CA ASP A 426 15.92 -35.19 -35.29
C ASP A 426 14.87 -36.18 -34.76
N GLY A 427 14.31 -35.90 -33.58
CA GLY A 427 13.32 -36.72 -32.89
C GLY A 427 13.94 -37.87 -32.09
N ARG A 428 15.27 -37.87 -31.87
CA ARG A 428 15.99 -38.84 -31.06
C ARG A 428 16.63 -38.19 -29.85
N ALA A 429 17.04 -39.04 -28.93
CA ALA A 429 17.66 -38.59 -27.69
C ALA A 429 19.18 -38.43 -27.86
N ASP A 430 19.68 -37.22 -27.64
CA ASP A 430 21.12 -36.91 -27.70
C ASP A 430 21.78 -36.96 -26.33
N ILE A 431 21.03 -36.67 -25.27
CA ILE A 431 21.55 -36.63 -23.90
C ILE A 431 21.28 -37.94 -23.17
N THR A 432 22.34 -38.49 -22.56
CA THR A 432 22.24 -39.65 -21.67
C THR A 432 22.39 -39.23 -20.21
N ILE A 433 21.44 -39.60 -19.36
CA ILE A 433 21.53 -39.42 -17.90
C ILE A 433 21.71 -40.79 -17.25
N ASP A 434 22.85 -40.97 -16.59
CA ASP A 434 23.33 -42.26 -16.12
C ASP A 434 23.44 -42.32 -14.59
N GLY A 435 22.74 -43.27 -13.97
CA GLY A 435 22.82 -43.56 -12.54
C GLY A 435 24.12 -44.23 -12.06
N ALA A 436 25.10 -44.46 -12.94
CA ALA A 436 26.40 -45.06 -12.65
C ALA A 436 26.35 -46.53 -12.13
N GLN A 437 27.52 -47.17 -12.06
CA GLN A 437 27.67 -48.59 -11.71
C GLN A 437 27.67 -48.89 -10.20
N SER A 438 27.52 -47.87 -9.35
CA SER A 438 27.58 -48.06 -7.89
C SER A 438 26.41 -48.90 -7.41
N ILE A 439 26.68 -50.14 -6.98
CA ILE A 439 25.67 -51.08 -6.50
C ILE A 439 25.13 -50.75 -5.10
N TYR A 440 25.71 -49.75 -4.41
CA TYR A 440 25.38 -49.40 -3.02
C TYR A 440 24.72 -48.02 -2.88
N ALA A 441 24.67 -47.22 -3.94
CA ALA A 441 24.09 -45.89 -3.89
C ALA A 441 22.70 -45.88 -4.52
N THR A 442 21.80 -45.09 -3.93
CA THR A 442 20.55 -44.70 -4.60
C THR A 442 20.87 -43.57 -5.58
N ARG A 443 20.40 -43.72 -6.81
CA ARG A 443 20.67 -42.87 -7.97
C ARG A 443 19.40 -42.79 -8.78
N GLN A 444 18.47 -41.97 -8.30
CA GLN A 444 17.19 -41.75 -8.95
C GLN A 444 17.36 -40.73 -10.06
N HIS A 445 16.78 -40.97 -11.24
CA HIS A 445 16.81 -40.00 -12.33
C HIS A 445 16.01 -38.77 -11.97
N PHE A 446 14.69 -38.91 -11.80
CA PHE A 446 13.82 -37.78 -11.53
C PHE A 446 12.76 -38.09 -10.47
N ASP A 447 12.36 -37.06 -9.74
CA ASP A 447 11.16 -37.02 -8.94
C ASP A 447 10.29 -35.85 -9.36
N VAL A 448 9.19 -36.16 -10.04
CA VAL A 448 8.18 -35.19 -10.46
C VAL A 448 7.22 -34.99 -9.29
N ALA A 449 7.47 -33.93 -8.52
CA ALA A 449 6.82 -33.64 -7.26
C ALA A 449 5.46 -32.94 -7.42
N ALA A 450 5.35 -32.05 -8.39
CA ALA A 450 4.17 -31.25 -8.72
C ALA A 450 4.30 -30.77 -10.18
N GLY A 451 3.31 -30.01 -10.65
CA GLY A 451 3.28 -29.49 -12.02
C GLY A 451 3.14 -30.54 -13.12
N ALA A 452 3.26 -30.09 -14.36
CA ALA A 452 3.29 -30.86 -15.58
C ALA A 452 4.71 -30.85 -16.17
N THR A 453 5.43 -31.96 -15.98
CA THR A 453 6.78 -32.13 -16.53
C THR A 453 6.72 -32.87 -17.87
N THR A 454 7.46 -32.38 -18.86
CA THR A 454 7.75 -33.09 -20.11
C THR A 454 9.22 -33.46 -20.15
N LEU A 455 9.50 -34.76 -20.28
CA LEU A 455 10.83 -35.27 -20.58
C LEU A 455 10.84 -35.69 -22.05
N TYR A 456 11.52 -34.94 -22.88
CA TYR A 456 11.57 -35.11 -24.33
C TYR A 456 12.99 -35.44 -24.79
N GLY A 457 13.16 -36.45 -25.65
CA GLY A 457 14.47 -36.75 -26.23
C GLY A 457 15.57 -37.14 -25.21
N LEU A 458 15.26 -37.89 -24.15
CA LEU A 458 16.26 -38.28 -23.14
C LEU A 458 16.55 -39.78 -23.10
N ASN A 459 17.83 -40.14 -22.90
CA ASN A 459 18.28 -41.49 -22.59
C ASN A 459 18.60 -41.65 -21.10
N LEU A 460 17.63 -42.11 -20.32
CA LEU A 460 17.78 -42.36 -18.89
C LEU A 460 18.21 -43.81 -18.67
N THR A 461 19.43 -44.05 -18.16
CA THR A 461 19.95 -45.41 -17.96
C THR A 461 20.48 -45.65 -16.55
N ARG A 462 20.41 -46.91 -16.12
CA ARG A 462 21.04 -47.41 -14.88
C ARG A 462 20.68 -46.64 -13.62
N GLY A 463 19.43 -46.17 -13.53
CA GLY A 463 18.86 -45.62 -12.30
C GLY A 463 18.77 -46.69 -11.20
N ARG A 464 19.05 -46.34 -9.94
CA ARG A 464 19.19 -47.32 -8.84
C ARG A 464 18.44 -46.94 -7.57
N ALA A 465 17.79 -47.92 -6.95
CA ALA A 465 17.21 -47.78 -5.61
C ALA A 465 17.61 -48.92 -4.65
N GLN A 466 18.16 -48.54 -3.49
CA GLN A 466 18.65 -49.49 -2.46
C GLN A 466 17.58 -49.98 -1.48
N SER A 467 16.46 -49.27 -1.38
CA SER A 467 15.38 -49.53 -0.44
C SER A 467 14.03 -49.50 -1.16
N ASN A 468 12.96 -49.15 -0.45
CA ASN A 468 11.60 -49.05 -0.99
C ASN A 468 11.40 -47.84 -1.94
N ASN A 469 12.50 -47.25 -2.41
CA ASN A 469 12.54 -46.08 -3.29
C ASN A 469 12.48 -46.48 -4.77
N THR A 470 12.39 -45.48 -5.65
CA THR A 470 12.40 -45.68 -7.09
C THR A 470 13.75 -45.32 -7.69
N GLY A 471 14.24 -46.19 -8.58
CA GLY A 471 15.53 -46.03 -9.25
C GLY A 471 15.43 -45.19 -10.52
N GLY A 472 14.32 -45.30 -11.27
CA GLY A 472 14.07 -44.47 -12.44
C GLY A 472 13.37 -43.18 -12.06
N ILE A 473 12.05 -43.12 -12.25
CA ILE A 473 11.26 -41.89 -12.09
C ILE A 473 10.12 -42.09 -11.08
N ASP A 474 9.99 -41.16 -10.14
CA ASP A 474 8.79 -41.04 -9.30
C ASP A 474 7.88 -39.93 -9.85
N VAL A 475 6.58 -40.20 -9.96
CA VAL A 475 5.54 -39.19 -10.26
C VAL A 475 4.62 -39.10 -9.07
N ARG A 476 4.60 -37.96 -8.38
CA ARG A 476 3.81 -37.76 -7.17
C ARG A 476 2.33 -37.50 -7.46
N SER A 477 1.52 -37.65 -6.41
CA SER A 477 0.09 -37.37 -6.48
C SER A 477 -0.15 -35.91 -6.86
N GLY A 478 -1.00 -35.68 -7.85
CA GLY A 478 -1.29 -34.34 -8.39
C GLY A 478 -0.33 -33.87 -9.49
N ALA A 479 0.82 -34.53 -9.66
CA ALA A 479 1.78 -34.20 -10.70
C ALA A 479 1.50 -34.95 -12.01
N THR A 480 1.99 -34.42 -13.13
CA THR A 480 1.90 -35.03 -14.46
C THR A 480 3.29 -35.20 -15.07
N LEU A 481 3.57 -36.40 -15.58
CA LEU A 481 4.76 -36.68 -16.39
C LEU A 481 4.36 -37.03 -17.82
N ASN A 482 4.86 -36.26 -18.79
CA ASN A 482 4.85 -36.57 -20.20
C ASN A 482 6.23 -37.11 -20.62
N PHE A 483 6.35 -38.42 -20.83
CA PHE A 483 7.59 -39.08 -21.26
C PHE A 483 7.55 -39.35 -22.77
N VAL A 484 8.22 -38.51 -23.56
CA VAL A 484 8.05 -38.42 -25.01
C VAL A 484 9.38 -38.63 -25.72
N ASN A 485 9.39 -39.42 -26.81
CA ASN A 485 10.59 -39.70 -27.62
C ASN A 485 11.83 -40.11 -26.78
N SER A 486 11.59 -40.71 -25.62
CA SER A 486 12.61 -40.92 -24.60
C SER A 486 12.77 -42.41 -24.27
N ARG A 487 13.91 -42.76 -23.67
CA ARG A 487 14.27 -44.12 -23.29
C ARG A 487 14.61 -44.16 -21.81
N LEU A 488 13.98 -45.07 -21.08
CA LEU A 488 14.32 -45.40 -19.71
C LEU A 488 14.77 -46.87 -19.68
N THR A 489 16.03 -47.13 -19.36
CA THR A 489 16.61 -48.49 -19.46
C THR A 489 17.46 -48.89 -18.27
N ASP A 490 17.67 -50.21 -18.11
CA ASP A 490 18.68 -50.81 -17.22
C ASP A 490 18.58 -50.39 -15.74
N GLY A 491 17.42 -49.89 -15.33
CA GLY A 491 17.18 -49.47 -13.96
C GLY A 491 17.15 -50.67 -13.01
N PHE A 492 17.56 -50.47 -11.77
CA PHE A 492 17.68 -51.51 -10.77
C PHE A 492 17.04 -51.09 -9.44
N SER A 493 16.31 -52.00 -8.77
CA SER A 493 15.84 -51.76 -7.40
C SER A 493 15.88 -53.00 -6.52
N TYR A 494 16.15 -52.83 -5.21
CA TYR A 494 16.20 -53.91 -4.20
C TYR A 494 14.88 -54.23 -3.50
N SER A 495 13.97 -53.27 -3.36
CA SER A 495 12.65 -53.51 -2.77
C SER A 495 11.55 -52.54 -3.23
N GLY A 496 11.91 -51.48 -3.98
CA GLY A 496 10.98 -50.48 -4.54
C GLY A 496 10.68 -50.66 -6.03
N VAL A 497 10.84 -49.61 -6.82
CA VAL A 497 10.56 -49.59 -8.28
C VAL A 497 11.85 -49.39 -9.05
N ALA A 498 12.11 -50.19 -10.09
CA ALA A 498 13.29 -49.98 -10.94
C ALA A 498 13.03 -48.97 -12.08
N GLY A 499 11.87 -49.03 -12.73
CA GLY A 499 11.42 -48.10 -13.76
C GLY A 499 10.68 -46.90 -13.17
N ILE A 500 9.36 -46.87 -13.30
CA ILE A 500 8.52 -45.70 -12.94
C ILE A 500 7.50 -46.04 -11.85
N ASP A 501 7.46 -45.26 -10.77
CA ASP A 501 6.37 -45.29 -9.78
C ASP A 501 5.46 -44.07 -9.98
N ASN A 502 4.22 -44.32 -10.40
CA ASN A 502 3.23 -43.29 -10.69
C ASN A 502 2.13 -43.23 -9.64
N ALA A 503 2.03 -42.10 -8.96
CA ALA A 503 0.92 -41.72 -8.08
C ALA A 503 0.06 -40.59 -8.67
N GLY A 504 0.44 -40.01 -9.81
CA GLY A 504 -0.25 -38.90 -10.48
C GLY A 504 -0.71 -39.30 -11.89
N THR A 505 -0.39 -38.48 -12.89
CA THR A 505 -0.70 -38.75 -14.30
C THR A 505 0.58 -39.05 -15.07
N LEU A 506 0.65 -40.23 -15.69
CA LEU A 506 1.79 -40.66 -16.51
C LEU A 506 1.33 -40.84 -17.97
N ASN A 507 1.87 -40.02 -18.86
CA ASN A 507 1.65 -40.07 -20.30
C ASN A 507 2.93 -40.50 -21.00
N ILE A 508 2.93 -41.64 -21.68
CA ILE A 508 4.10 -42.18 -22.38
C ILE A 508 3.79 -42.22 -23.87
N ARG A 509 4.61 -41.56 -24.70
CA ARG A 509 4.41 -41.50 -26.16
C ARG A 509 5.73 -41.70 -26.91
N ASN A 510 5.74 -42.57 -27.92
CA ASN A 510 6.92 -42.83 -28.74
C ASN A 510 8.19 -43.18 -27.93
N SER A 511 8.01 -43.78 -26.75
CA SER A 511 9.07 -43.96 -25.76
C SER A 511 9.30 -45.43 -25.43
N GLN A 512 10.41 -45.73 -24.77
CA GLN A 512 10.79 -47.09 -24.40
C GLN A 512 11.13 -47.21 -22.92
N ILE A 513 10.60 -48.23 -22.24
CA ILE A 513 10.88 -48.52 -20.83
C ILE A 513 11.31 -49.99 -20.76
N ASN A 514 12.63 -50.22 -20.76
CA ASN A 514 13.18 -51.54 -21.05
C ASN A 514 14.22 -52.02 -20.03
N ASP A 515 14.35 -53.34 -19.92
CA ASP A 515 15.48 -54.00 -19.26
C ASP A 515 15.67 -53.61 -17.78
N HIS A 516 14.61 -53.19 -17.10
CA HIS A 516 14.62 -52.93 -15.67
C HIS A 516 14.67 -54.22 -14.87
N PHE A 517 15.42 -54.23 -13.77
CA PHE A 517 15.55 -55.36 -12.87
C PHE A 517 15.16 -55.00 -11.43
N ASN A 518 14.17 -55.71 -10.90
CA ASN A 518 13.82 -55.62 -9.48
C ASN A 518 14.31 -56.88 -8.75
N TYR A 519 15.30 -56.72 -7.87
CA TYR A 519 15.74 -57.75 -6.94
C TYR A 519 14.79 -57.76 -5.73
N VAL A 520 14.36 -58.93 -5.22
CA VAL A 520 13.49 -58.99 -4.03
C VAL A 520 13.89 -60.13 -3.08
N GLY A 521 14.01 -59.82 -1.79
CA GLY A 521 13.92 -60.80 -0.70
C GLY A 521 12.45 -61.13 -0.39
N ALA A 522 12.15 -62.38 0.01
CA ALA A 522 10.84 -63.07 -0.05
C ALA A 522 9.53 -62.36 0.42
N THR A 523 9.55 -61.11 0.91
CA THR A 523 8.40 -60.39 1.50
C THR A 523 8.11 -58.99 0.92
N ALA A 524 8.92 -58.44 -0.01
CA ALA A 524 8.78 -57.04 -0.46
C ALA A 524 7.85 -56.83 -1.69
N GLN A 525 7.14 -55.70 -1.71
CA GLN A 525 6.27 -55.23 -2.80
C GLN A 525 7.07 -54.34 -3.77
N GLY A 526 7.80 -54.95 -4.71
CA GLY A 526 8.58 -54.24 -5.73
C GLY A 526 8.08 -54.48 -7.16
N THR A 527 8.44 -53.62 -8.10
CA THR A 527 8.23 -53.84 -9.54
C THR A 527 9.42 -53.38 -10.37
N ALA A 528 9.59 -54.01 -11.53
CA ALA A 528 10.68 -53.69 -12.44
C ALA A 528 10.28 -52.59 -13.42
N GLY A 529 9.19 -52.76 -14.16
CA GLY A 529 8.68 -51.75 -15.10
C GLY A 529 7.95 -50.59 -14.42
N ILE A 530 6.63 -50.58 -14.48
CA ILE A 530 5.79 -49.46 -14.04
C ILE A 530 4.89 -49.89 -12.88
N ARG A 531 4.87 -49.10 -11.81
CA ARG A 531 3.85 -49.16 -10.76
C ARG A 531 2.88 -48.00 -10.96
N ASN A 532 1.62 -48.26 -11.29
CA ASN A 532 0.55 -47.27 -11.29
C ASN A 532 -0.29 -47.45 -10.02
N ARG A 533 -0.24 -46.48 -9.10
CA ARG A 533 -0.90 -46.54 -7.80
C ARG A 533 -2.41 -46.28 -7.91
N ALA A 534 -3.14 -46.63 -6.86
CA ALA A 534 -4.58 -46.42 -6.81
C ALA A 534 -4.92 -44.93 -6.99
N GLY A 535 -5.82 -44.65 -7.93
CA GLY A 535 -6.22 -43.28 -8.29
C GLY A 535 -5.30 -42.56 -9.29
N ALA A 536 -4.17 -43.17 -9.67
CA ALA A 536 -3.25 -42.62 -10.67
C ALA A 536 -3.69 -42.97 -12.11
N THR A 537 -3.34 -42.11 -13.07
CA THR A 537 -3.65 -42.28 -14.49
C THR A 537 -2.42 -42.72 -15.27
N LEU A 538 -2.55 -43.74 -16.12
CA LEU A 538 -1.52 -44.20 -17.04
C LEU A 538 -2.05 -44.22 -18.47
N ASN A 539 -1.46 -43.41 -19.35
CA ASN A 539 -1.72 -43.37 -20.78
C ASN A 539 -0.45 -43.77 -21.54
N MET A 540 -0.54 -44.75 -22.44
CA MET A 540 0.60 -45.19 -23.26
C MET A 540 0.19 -45.28 -24.73
N ALA A 541 0.96 -44.65 -25.62
CA ALA A 541 0.75 -44.69 -27.07
C ALA A 541 2.09 -44.86 -27.81
N ASN A 542 2.11 -45.67 -28.87
CA ASN A 542 3.29 -45.88 -29.73
C ASN A 542 4.60 -46.19 -28.97
N SER A 543 4.51 -46.86 -27.82
CA SER A 543 5.61 -47.03 -26.89
C SER A 543 5.83 -48.51 -26.57
N SER A 544 7.04 -48.87 -26.14
CA SER A 544 7.39 -50.25 -25.79
C SER A 544 7.77 -50.40 -24.33
N LEU A 545 7.30 -51.46 -23.69
CA LEU A 545 7.73 -51.92 -22.38
C LEU A 545 8.23 -53.35 -22.51
N SER A 546 9.54 -53.59 -22.42
CA SER A 546 10.14 -54.89 -22.73
C SER A 546 11.35 -55.24 -21.86
N GLY A 547 11.74 -56.51 -21.79
CA GLY A 547 12.94 -56.94 -21.03
C GLY A 547 12.88 -56.79 -19.50
N ASN A 548 11.84 -56.15 -18.95
CA ASN A 548 11.71 -55.91 -17.52
C ASN A 548 11.51 -57.21 -16.74
N SER A 549 12.34 -57.43 -15.72
CA SER A 549 12.41 -58.70 -15.00
C SER A 549 12.50 -58.49 -13.48
N ARG A 550 11.90 -59.42 -12.74
CA ARG A 550 11.89 -59.40 -11.28
C ARG A 550 12.41 -60.73 -10.76
N ASN A 551 13.35 -60.68 -9.82
CA ASN A 551 13.77 -61.88 -9.09
C ASN A 551 12.72 -62.20 -8.02
N ALA A 552 11.92 -63.24 -8.25
CA ALA A 552 10.99 -63.76 -7.26
C ALA A 552 11.68 -64.87 -6.46
N GLY A 553 11.95 -64.65 -5.17
CA GLY A 553 12.15 -65.75 -4.24
C GLY A 553 10.95 -66.72 -4.25
N ALA A 554 11.09 -67.90 -3.64
CA ALA A 554 10.22 -69.08 -3.77
C ALA A 554 8.69 -68.91 -3.55
N TYR A 555 8.17 -67.72 -3.23
CA TYR A 555 6.77 -67.52 -2.84
C TYR A 555 6.01 -66.33 -3.46
N SER A 556 6.54 -65.57 -4.43
CA SER A 556 5.73 -64.50 -5.05
C SER A 556 6.32 -63.94 -6.35
N ALA A 557 5.98 -64.54 -7.50
CA ALA A 557 6.10 -63.85 -8.78
C ALA A 557 4.86 -62.99 -8.99
N LYS A 558 4.97 -61.68 -8.74
CA LYS A 558 3.96 -60.70 -9.13
C LYS A 558 4.63 -59.62 -9.99
N TYR A 559 4.38 -59.72 -11.29
CA TYR A 559 4.45 -58.69 -12.34
C TYR A 559 5.76 -57.87 -12.45
N SER A 560 6.54 -58.13 -13.51
CA SER A 560 7.73 -57.35 -13.87
C SER A 560 7.44 -56.23 -14.90
N GLY A 561 6.26 -56.24 -15.53
CA GLY A 561 5.80 -55.23 -16.49
C GLY A 561 5.11 -54.05 -15.80
N ILE A 562 3.78 -54.00 -15.91
CA ILE A 562 2.94 -52.95 -15.29
C ILE A 562 2.15 -53.56 -14.14
N ILE A 563 2.13 -52.88 -12.99
CA ILE A 563 1.18 -53.13 -11.90
C ILE A 563 0.26 -51.93 -11.79
N ASN A 564 -1.05 -52.14 -11.99
CA ASN A 564 -2.08 -51.10 -11.85
C ASN A 564 -2.98 -51.44 -10.65
N TYR A 565 -3.08 -50.53 -9.67
CA TYR A 565 -3.76 -50.73 -8.38
C TYR A 565 -5.18 -50.17 -8.34
#